data_AF-A0A8T7FG75-F1
#
_entry.id   AF-A0A8T7FG75-F1
#
_cell.length_a   1.000
_cell.length_b   1.000
_cell.length_c   1.000
_cell.angle_alpha   90.00
_cell.angle_beta   90.00
_cell.angle_gamma   90.00
#
_symmetry.space_group_name_H-M   'P 1'
#
loop_
_entity.id
_entity.type
_entity.pdbx_description
1 polymer ?
#
loop_
_entity_poly.entity_id
_entity_poly.type
_entity_poly.pdbx_seq_one_letter_code
_entity_poly.pdbx_strand_id
1 'polypeptide(L)'
;MRAEYDFSKAQRGKFYRPLDKGYTVRVTKKDGTVEVNHYALVEGTVLLAPDVKEYFPDSEAVNEALRSLIQLANKVPARKYKQTRSAAYQVAERK
;
A
#
# COMPACT_ATOMS: atom_id res chain seq x y z
N MET A 1 -9.79 18.85 -23.68
CA MET A 1 -10.87 18.10 -23.02
C MET A 1 -12.18 18.80 -23.33
N ARG A 2 -13.25 18.07 -23.68
CA ARG A 2 -14.58 18.68 -23.87
C ARG A 2 -15.20 18.98 -22.50
N ALA A 3 -16.03 20.02 -22.42
CA ALA A 3 -16.65 20.47 -21.16
C ALA A 3 -17.50 19.39 -20.46
N GLU A 4 -18.09 18.47 -21.24
CA GLU A 4 -18.84 17.30 -20.76
C GLU A 4 -17.98 16.26 -19.98
N TYR A 5 -16.65 16.36 -20.07
CA TYR A 5 -15.70 15.51 -19.34
C TYR A 5 -14.88 16.31 -18.31
N ASP A 6 -15.48 17.32 -17.67
CA ASP A 6 -14.88 18.00 -16.52
C ASP A 6 -15.04 17.14 -15.25
N PHE A 7 -13.94 16.53 -14.83
CA PHE A 7 -13.86 15.69 -13.63
C PHE A 7 -13.32 16.44 -12.40
N SER A 8 -13.27 17.78 -12.41
CA SER A 8 -12.75 18.60 -11.30
C SER A 8 -13.46 18.34 -9.95
N LYS A 9 -14.74 17.95 -9.98
CA LYS A 9 -15.53 17.56 -8.80
C LYS A 9 -15.70 16.05 -8.63
N ALA A 10 -15.05 15.23 -9.46
CA ALA A 10 -15.22 13.79 -9.41
C ALA A 10 -14.57 13.22 -8.15
N GLN A 11 -15.34 12.47 -7.37
CA GLN A 11 -14.82 11.70 -6.24
C GLN A 11 -14.51 10.27 -6.68
N ARG A 12 -13.33 9.80 -6.27
CA ARG A 12 -12.85 8.46 -6.59
C ARG A 12 -13.74 7.41 -5.92
N GLY A 13 -14.41 6.58 -6.73
CA GLY A 13 -15.40 5.61 -6.25
C GLY A 13 -14.81 4.47 -5.40
N LYS A 14 -15.70 3.73 -4.70
CA LYS A 14 -15.35 2.60 -3.79
C LYS A 14 -14.51 1.48 -4.42
N PHE A 15 -14.54 1.36 -5.75
CA PHE A 15 -13.78 0.38 -6.52
C PHE A 15 -12.49 0.95 -7.11
N TYR A 16 -11.88 1.96 -6.49
CA TYR A 16 -10.57 2.45 -6.93
C TYR A 16 -9.43 1.47 -6.65
N ARG A 17 -9.56 0.69 -5.58
CA ARG A 17 -8.48 -0.15 -5.09
C ARG A 17 -8.06 -1.30 -6.03
N PRO A 18 -8.90 -1.96 -6.86
CA PRO A 18 -8.55 -3.22 -7.50
C PRO A 18 -7.73 -3.09 -8.80
N LEU A 19 -6.97 -2.00 -8.99
CA LEU A 19 -5.98 -1.89 -10.08
C LEU A 19 -4.57 -2.31 -9.64
N ASP A 20 -4.35 -2.43 -8.33
CA ASP A 20 -3.12 -2.94 -7.72
C ASP A 20 -2.80 -4.39 -8.13
N LYS A 21 -3.83 -5.20 -8.41
CA LYS A 21 -3.69 -6.59 -8.90
C LYS A 21 -3.38 -6.70 -10.39
N GLY A 22 -3.24 -5.56 -11.07
CA GLY A 22 -3.08 -5.52 -12.51
C GLY A 22 -4.39 -5.62 -13.28
N TYR A 23 -4.36 -5.19 -14.53
CA TYR A 23 -5.52 -5.17 -15.41
C TYR A 23 -5.11 -5.41 -16.85
N THR A 24 -6.06 -5.92 -17.63
CA THR A 24 -5.87 -6.18 -19.06
C THR A 24 -6.64 -5.12 -19.85
N VAL A 25 -5.95 -4.37 -20.69
CA VAL A 25 -6.56 -3.42 -21.63
C VAL A 25 -6.66 -4.09 -22.98
N ARG A 26 -7.88 -4.19 -23.51
CA ARG A 26 -8.14 -4.66 -24.88
C ARG A 26 -8.51 -3.46 -25.74
N VAL A 27 -7.67 -3.14 -26.72
CA VAL A 27 -7.91 -2.05 -27.67
C VAL A 27 -8.31 -2.65 -29.01
N THR A 28 -9.57 -2.46 -29.39
CA THR A 28 -10.03 -2.81 -30.74
C THR A 28 -9.69 -1.68 -31.70
N LYS A 29 -8.88 -1.98 -32.71
CA LYS A 29 -8.50 -1.05 -33.76
C LYS A 29 -9.58 -1.00 -34.85
N LYS A 30 -9.52 0.05 -35.68
CA LYS A 30 -10.47 0.28 -36.79
C LYS A 30 -10.39 -0.80 -37.88
N ASP A 31 -9.27 -1.51 -37.97
CA ASP A 31 -9.04 -2.65 -38.86
C ASP A 31 -9.63 -3.97 -38.33
N GLY A 32 -10.28 -3.95 -37.16
CA GLY A 32 -10.86 -5.12 -36.51
C GLY A 32 -9.87 -5.94 -35.68
N THR A 33 -8.59 -5.58 -35.66
CA THR A 33 -7.59 -6.25 -34.81
C THR A 33 -7.76 -5.83 -33.35
N VAL A 34 -7.45 -6.74 -32.41
CA VAL A 34 -7.52 -6.46 -30.97
C VAL A 34 -6.13 -6.55 -30.38
N GLU A 35 -5.62 -5.43 -29.89
CA GLU A 35 -4.38 -5.40 -29.09
C GLU A 35 -4.71 -5.65 -27.62
N VAL A 36 -4.01 -6.58 -27.00
CA VAL A 36 -4.20 -6.95 -25.59
C VAL A 36 -2.93 -6.57 -24.83
N ASN A 37 -3.02 -5.54 -24.00
CA ASN A 37 -1.94 -5.09 -23.15
C ASN A 37 -2.21 -5.47 -21.69
N HIS A 38 -1.28 -6.21 -21.09
CA HIS A 38 -1.32 -6.59 -19.69
C HIS A 38 -0.54 -5.58 -18.86
N TYR A 39 -1.25 -4.77 -18.07
CA TYR A 39 -0.67 -3.86 -17.10
C TYR A 39 -0.81 -4.49 -15.72
N ALA A 40 0.02 -5.50 -15.44
CA ALA A 40 0.14 -6.09 -14.13
C ALA A 40 1.48 -5.71 -13.50
N LEU A 41 1.46 -5.47 -12.19
CA LEU A 41 2.68 -5.42 -11.40
C LEU A 41 3.34 -6.80 -11.51
N VAL A 42 4.59 -6.85 -11.98
CA VAL A 42 5.35 -8.10 -12.02
C VAL A 42 5.49 -8.61 -10.58
N GLU A 43 5.50 -9.92 -10.40
CA GLU A 43 5.66 -10.54 -9.07
C GLU A 43 6.90 -9.94 -8.36
N GLY A 44 6.71 -9.46 -7.14
CA GLY A 44 7.73 -8.74 -6.37
C GLY A 44 7.73 -7.21 -6.52
N THR A 45 6.87 -6.63 -7.37
CA THR A 45 6.75 -5.17 -7.49
C THR A 45 5.96 -4.60 -6.32
N VAL A 46 6.54 -3.62 -5.62
CA VAL A 46 5.90 -2.88 -4.53
C VAL A 46 5.47 -1.51 -5.02
N LEU A 47 4.17 -1.22 -4.95
CA LEU A 47 3.62 0.09 -5.33
C LEU A 47 3.64 1.03 -4.13
N LEU A 48 4.31 2.18 -4.28
CA LEU A 48 4.27 3.24 -3.27
C LEU A 48 2.96 4.03 -3.37
N ALA A 49 2.36 4.29 -2.22
CA ALA A 49 1.22 5.19 -2.14
C ALA A 49 1.66 6.65 -2.45
N PRO A 50 0.76 7.52 -2.97
CA PRO A 50 1.13 8.87 -3.40
C PRO A 50 1.74 9.74 -2.30
N ASP A 51 1.23 9.62 -1.07
CA ASP A 51 1.74 10.27 0.13
C ASP A 51 3.14 9.76 0.52
N VAL A 52 3.40 8.47 0.35
CA VAL A 52 4.72 7.88 0.61
C VAL A 52 5.74 8.31 -0.46
N LYS A 53 5.32 8.40 -1.73
CA LYS A 53 6.18 8.84 -2.85
C LYS A 53 6.68 10.28 -2.69
N GLU A 54 5.95 11.13 -1.96
CA GLU A 54 6.38 12.50 -1.64
C GLU A 54 7.72 12.51 -0.86
N TYR A 55 7.95 11.48 -0.04
CA TYR A 55 9.18 11.34 0.75
C TYR A 55 10.20 10.39 0.12
N PHE A 56 9.75 9.44 -0.70
CA PHE A 56 10.59 8.42 -1.32
C PHE A 56 10.45 8.47 -2.86
N PRO A 57 11.39 9.11 -3.56
CA PRO A 57 11.30 9.30 -5.01
C PRO A 57 11.46 7.99 -5.79
N ASP A 58 12.24 7.02 -5.26
CA ASP A 58 12.58 5.77 -5.91
C ASP A 58 12.71 4.58 -4.93
N SER A 59 12.96 3.39 -5.48
CA SER A 59 13.13 2.16 -4.72
C SER A 59 14.42 2.11 -3.90
N GLU A 60 15.47 2.83 -4.30
CA GLU A 60 16.73 2.84 -3.55
C GLU A 60 16.55 3.55 -2.22
N ALA A 61 15.92 4.74 -2.23
CA ALA A 61 15.59 5.51 -1.03
C ALA A 61 14.72 4.72 -0.05
N VAL A 62 13.70 4.00 -0.54
CA VAL A 62 12.86 3.14 0.30
C VAL A 62 13.69 2.03 0.95
N ASN A 63 14.50 1.33 0.15
CA ASN A 63 15.28 0.21 0.64
C ASN A 63 16.34 0.64 1.65
N GLU A 64 16.98 1.79 1.45
CA GLU A 64 17.92 2.36 2.41
C GLU A 64 17.25 2.67 3.75
N ALA A 65 16.08 3.30 3.72
CA ALA A 65 15.31 3.59 4.93
C ALA A 65 14.89 2.32 5.67
N LEU A 66 14.37 1.31 4.96
CA LEU A 66 13.99 0.03 5.56
C LEU A 66 15.19 -0.72 6.14
N ARG A 67 16.34 -0.74 5.44
CA ARG A 67 17.57 -1.34 5.97
C ARG A 67 18.05 -0.62 7.23
N SER A 68 18.00 0.71 7.24
CA SER A 68 18.35 1.51 8.42
C SER A 68 17.44 1.19 9.60
N LEU A 69 16.13 1.05 9.35
CA LEU A 69 15.16 0.65 10.38
C LEU A 69 15.44 -0.76 10.92
N ILE A 70 15.78 -1.72 10.06
CA ILE A 70 16.17 -3.08 10.47
C ILE A 70 17.41 -3.03 11.38
N GLN A 71 18.41 -2.22 11.02
CA GLN A 71 19.61 -2.06 11.86
C GLN A 71 19.29 -1.46 13.23
N LEU A 72 18.40 -0.46 13.29
CA LEU A 72 17.96 0.11 14.56
C LEU A 72 17.16 -0.91 15.38
N ALA A 73 16.23 -1.62 14.75
CA ALA A 73 15.44 -2.66 15.40
C ALA A 73 16.32 -3.75 16.03
N ASN A 74 17.41 -4.15 15.36
CA ASN A 74 18.37 -5.13 15.88
C ASN A 74 19.20 -4.59 17.06
N LYS A 75 19.38 -3.27 17.16
CA LYS A 75 20.13 -2.63 18.25
C LYS A 75 19.27 -2.35 19.49
N VAL A 76 17.95 -2.28 19.33
CA VAL A 76 17.04 -2.03 20.45
C VAL A 76 16.80 -3.34 21.20
N PRO A 77 17.24 -3.48 22.46
CA PRO A 77 16.92 -4.66 23.25
C PRO A 77 15.40 -4.73 23.43
N ALA A 78 14.82 -5.91 23.23
CA ALA A 78 13.39 -6.14 23.42
C ALA A 78 12.97 -5.66 24.82
N ARG A 79 12.23 -4.54 24.86
CA ARG A 79 11.76 -3.97 26.11
C ARG A 79 10.71 -4.92 26.66
N LYS A 80 11.08 -5.75 27.64
CA LYS A 80 10.12 -6.59 28.37
C LYS A 80 9.16 -5.65 29.09
N TYR A 81 8.00 -5.42 28.49
CA TYR A 81 6.91 -4.73 29.16
C TYR A 81 6.52 -5.59 30.35
N LYS A 82 6.88 -5.17 31.57
CA LYS A 82 6.34 -5.76 32.79
C LYS A 82 4.85 -5.43 32.77
N GLN A 83 4.04 -6.40 32.37
CA GLN A 83 2.61 -6.33 32.63
C GLN A 83 2.45 -6.29 34.15
N THR A 84 2.25 -5.10 34.69
CA THR A 84 1.71 -4.95 36.04
C THR A 84 0.31 -5.53 35.95
N ARG A 85 0.11 -6.75 36.46
CA ARG A 85 -1.23 -7.31 36.64
C ARG A 85 -2.01 -6.29 37.47
N SER A 86 -2.94 -5.59 36.85
CA SER A 86 -3.83 -4.69 37.56
C SER A 86 -4.64 -5.52 38.55
N ALA A 87 -4.73 -5.07 39.79
CA ALA A 87 -5.43 -5.75 40.89
C ALA A 87 -6.92 -6.03 40.60
N ALA A 88 -7.48 -5.43 39.54
CA ALA A 88 -8.84 -5.65 39.07
C ALA A 88 -9.14 -7.11 38.65
N TYR A 89 -8.13 -7.91 38.31
CA TYR A 89 -8.35 -9.33 37.94
C TYR A 89 -8.32 -10.32 39.13
N GLN A 90 -7.91 -9.89 40.34
CA GLN A 90 -7.75 -10.81 41.48
C GLN A 90 -9.04 -11.00 42.30
N VAL A 91 -10.11 -10.26 42.01
CA VAL A 91 -11.40 -10.38 42.69
C VAL A 91 -12.31 -11.43 42.04
N ALA A 92 -12.01 -11.85 40.80
CA ALA A 92 -12.83 -12.85 40.07
C ALA A 92 -12.53 -14.31 40.45
N GLU A 93 -11.41 -14.59 41.14
CA GLU A 93 -10.99 -15.96 41.49
C GLU A 93 -11.23 -16.35 42.96
N ARG A 94 -11.78 -15.44 43.79
CA ARG A 94 -12.22 -15.79 45.15
C ARG A 94 -13.74 -15.86 45.18
N LYS A 95 -14.27 -17.00 44.76
CA LYS A 95 -15.61 -17.49 45.11
C LYS A 95 -15.48 -18.52 46.22
#